data_AF-A0A8J5C8P0-F1
#
_entry.id   AF-A0A8J5C8P0-F1
#
_cell.length_a   1.000
_cell.length_b   1.000
_cell.length_c   1.000
_cell.angle_alpha   90.00
_cell.angle_beta   90.00
_cell.angle_gamma   90.00
#
_symmetry.space_group_name_H-M   'P 1'
#
loop_
_entity.id
_entity.type
_entity.pdbx_description
1 polymer ?
#
loop_
_entity_poly.entity_id
_entity_poly.type
_entity_poly.pdbx_seq_one_letter_code
_entity_poly.pdbx_strand_id
1 'polypeptide(L)'
;MKANARKDGNGGAGNGGASPPLTLLPCFELKAFFATLVVLTLVMAVWQLHPYELLLDSRSAVCPLTATAAAVRLHKSVLSLGIDSSPNLTAFTNPAPKSKLSDLPPRAPAKDPNKRVFQAYGSAAALFVLMGAYRGGPATFAAVGLASKPTHVYGTPWFKCEWVPNANASAASPPHPVRAKAYKMLPDWGYGRVYTVVVVNCTFPFNPNADNVGGKLLLHAYYSVKSRRYEKVLALEESPGSFDEARFRPPFKYEYLYCGSSLYGNLSATRIREWMAYHAHFFGPSSHFVFHDAGGVGPEVRAVLQPWVAAGRATVQDIRGQAEYDGYYYNQFLVVNDCLHRYRHAANWTFFFDVDEYIYLPDGTSLDAVLRNLSHYTQFTIEQNPMSSKLCVLDHGKNYSQEWGIEKLVFRNSITGIRRDRKYAIQARNAYATGVHMSENVIGKTTHKTEDMIRYYHYHNSINELGEPCREFVPMPPPGNVTWFEKIPYIYDDNMKRLANTIKNFEKQTIGAIQK
;
A
#
# COMPACT_ATOMS: atom_id res chain seq x y z
N MET A 1 40.40 29.46 -34.44
CA MET A 1 41.49 30.47 -34.47
C MET A 1 41.51 31.19 -33.13
N LYS A 2 42.68 31.27 -32.50
CA LYS A 2 42.93 32.06 -31.28
C LYS A 2 42.89 33.56 -31.62
N ALA A 3 42.40 34.38 -30.69
CA ALA A 3 42.97 35.69 -30.43
C ALA A 3 42.76 36.07 -28.96
N ASN A 4 43.88 36.32 -28.30
CA ASN A 4 44.00 36.74 -26.91
C ASN A 4 43.84 38.26 -26.77
N ALA A 5 43.44 38.63 -25.55
CA ALA A 5 43.50 39.91 -24.87
C ALA A 5 44.72 40.83 -25.13
N ARG A 6 44.49 42.16 -25.02
CA ARG A 6 45.05 43.11 -24.00
C ARG A 6 44.67 44.54 -24.41
N LYS A 7 44.07 45.38 -23.55
CA LYS A 7 44.47 45.98 -22.26
C LYS A 7 45.17 47.33 -22.48
N ASP A 8 44.60 48.39 -21.89
CA ASP A 8 45.21 49.37 -20.97
C ASP A 8 44.06 50.32 -20.55
N GLY A 9 43.69 50.47 -19.27
CA GLY A 9 44.46 51.06 -18.16
C GLY A 9 43.94 52.50 -18.00
N ASN A 10 43.60 53.11 -16.87
CA ASN A 10 43.82 52.97 -15.42
C ASN A 10 42.82 54.01 -14.82
N GLY A 11 42.27 54.02 -13.60
CA GLY A 11 42.69 53.49 -12.31
C GLY A 11 41.73 54.03 -11.21
N GLY A 12 41.88 53.49 -9.99
CA GLY A 12 41.12 53.82 -8.77
C GLY A 12 40.74 52.56 -7.98
N ALA A 13 41.71 51.81 -7.43
CA ALA A 13 42.32 51.96 -6.09
C ALA A 13 41.49 51.33 -4.94
N GLY A 14 42.00 50.21 -4.39
CA GLY A 14 41.53 49.56 -3.15
C GLY A 14 41.73 48.04 -3.18
N ASN A 15 42.81 47.52 -2.61
CA ASN A 15 43.26 46.12 -2.72
C ASN A 15 43.29 45.43 -1.34
N GLY A 16 42.82 44.16 -1.26
CA GLY A 16 43.29 43.17 -0.28
C GLY A 16 42.33 42.73 0.84
N GLY A 17 41.87 41.47 0.80
CA GLY A 17 41.18 40.77 1.91
C GLY A 17 40.29 39.63 1.38
N ALA A 18 40.87 38.52 0.95
CA ALA A 18 40.96 37.28 1.73
C ALA A 18 39.59 36.72 2.17
N SER A 19 39.19 35.64 1.51
CA SER A 19 38.06 34.78 1.86
C SER A 19 38.04 34.47 3.36
N PRO A 20 36.88 34.46 4.03
CA PRO A 20 36.80 33.99 5.41
C PRO A 20 37.11 32.49 5.45
N PRO A 21 37.80 32.03 6.50
CA PRO A 21 38.35 30.69 6.57
C PRO A 21 37.23 29.67 6.81
N LEU A 22 37.32 28.54 6.09
CA LEU A 22 36.82 27.28 6.60
C LEU A 22 37.47 27.06 7.98
N THR A 23 36.69 27.29 9.03
CA THR A 23 37.05 26.89 10.38
C THR A 23 37.37 25.40 10.33
N LEU A 24 38.67 25.12 10.54
CA LEU A 24 39.22 23.83 10.87
C LEU A 24 38.30 23.14 11.88
N LEU A 25 37.55 22.15 11.42
CA LEU A 25 37.21 21.03 12.28
C LEU A 25 38.55 20.52 12.83
N PRO A 26 38.69 20.34 14.16
CA PRO A 26 39.90 19.74 14.68
C PRO A 26 40.09 18.39 13.99
N CYS A 27 41.34 18.03 13.69
CA CYS A 27 41.73 16.69 13.27
C CYS A 27 41.26 15.66 14.31
N PHE A 28 39.96 15.35 14.32
CA PHE A 28 39.45 14.13 14.88
C PHE A 28 40.00 13.04 13.99
N GLU A 29 40.86 12.24 14.60
CA GLU A 29 41.78 11.35 13.93
C GLU A 29 41.09 10.59 12.80
N LEU A 30 41.53 10.85 11.57
CA LEU A 30 41.14 10.08 10.41
C LEU A 30 41.36 8.58 10.66
N LYS A 31 42.38 8.24 11.48
CA LYS A 31 42.63 6.90 12.01
C LYS A 31 41.50 6.38 12.89
N ALA A 32 40.98 7.18 13.81
CA ALA A 32 39.83 6.80 14.64
C ALA A 32 38.57 6.60 13.78
N PHE A 33 38.33 7.45 12.77
CA PHE A 33 37.22 7.28 11.83
C PHE A 33 37.32 5.98 11.03
N PHE A 34 38.50 5.72 10.43
CA PHE A 34 38.75 4.46 9.71
C PHE A 34 38.71 3.25 10.64
N ALA A 35 39.21 3.36 11.87
CA ALA A 35 39.13 2.31 12.87
C ALA A 35 37.68 2.03 13.27
N THR A 36 36.86 3.05 13.50
CA THR A 36 35.42 2.85 13.75
C THR A 36 34.73 2.23 12.56
N LEU A 37 35.07 2.62 11.32
CA LEU A 37 34.46 2.05 10.12
C LEU A 37 34.83 0.57 9.94
N VAL A 38 36.10 0.21 10.18
CA VAL A 38 36.60 -1.17 10.16
C VAL A 38 35.98 -2.01 11.29
N VAL A 39 35.88 -1.46 12.50
CA VAL A 39 35.21 -2.14 13.63
C VAL A 39 33.73 -2.33 13.33
N LEU A 40 33.04 -1.33 12.80
CA LEU A 40 31.62 -1.44 12.44
C LEU A 40 31.41 -2.50 11.35
N THR A 41 32.28 -2.54 10.33
CA THR A 41 32.20 -3.55 9.26
C THR A 41 32.52 -4.95 9.78
N LEU A 42 33.49 -5.11 10.68
CA LEU A 42 33.77 -6.39 11.35
C LEU A 42 32.63 -6.83 12.26
N VAL A 43 32.02 -5.92 13.02
CA VAL A 43 30.84 -6.21 13.85
C VAL A 43 29.68 -6.64 12.98
N MET A 44 29.41 -5.95 11.87
CA MET A 44 28.36 -6.34 10.92
C MET A 44 28.66 -7.69 10.25
N ALA A 45 29.92 -7.97 9.90
CA ALA A 45 30.33 -9.26 9.35
C ALA A 45 30.17 -10.40 10.38
N VAL A 46 30.56 -10.16 11.63
CA VAL A 46 30.38 -11.11 12.73
C VAL A 46 28.90 -11.32 13.02
N TRP A 47 28.07 -10.27 12.97
CA TRP A 47 26.61 -10.40 13.13
C TRP A 47 25.95 -11.17 11.99
N GLN A 48 26.44 -11.05 10.76
CA GLN A 48 25.96 -11.87 9.64
C GLN A 48 26.48 -13.31 9.64
N LEU A 49 27.53 -13.60 10.42
CA LEU A 49 28.11 -14.94 10.57
C LEU A 49 27.61 -15.69 11.82
N HIS A 50 26.71 -15.12 12.63
CA HIS A 50 26.08 -15.86 13.73
C HIS A 50 25.05 -16.85 13.18
N PRO A 51 25.19 -18.17 13.45
CA PRO A 51 24.10 -19.11 13.22
C PRO A 51 22.98 -18.83 14.24
N TYR A 52 21.79 -18.47 13.76
CA TYR A 52 20.57 -18.30 14.53
C TYR A 52 20.00 -19.65 15.01
N GLU A 53 20.72 -20.38 15.86
CA GLU A 53 20.29 -21.72 16.30
C GLU A 53 20.20 -21.90 17.84
N LEU A 54 20.32 -20.84 18.65
CA LEU A 54 20.47 -21.04 20.12
C LEU A 54 19.65 -20.14 21.05
N LEU A 55 18.51 -19.56 20.61
CA LEU A 55 17.71 -18.67 21.49
C LEU A 55 16.21 -19.00 21.62
N LEU A 56 15.76 -20.19 21.22
CA LEU A 56 14.40 -20.66 21.54
C LEU A 56 14.42 -22.14 21.94
N ASP A 57 15.07 -22.43 23.08
CA ASP A 57 14.87 -23.70 23.77
C ASP A 57 14.63 -23.44 25.25
N SER A 58 13.36 -23.22 25.60
CA SER A 58 12.86 -23.36 26.97
C SER A 58 11.36 -23.70 26.98
N ARG A 59 11.10 -25.00 26.87
CA ARG A 59 10.10 -25.81 27.60
C ARG A 59 8.75 -25.16 27.98
N SER A 60 7.68 -25.81 27.53
CA SER A 60 6.56 -26.18 28.42
C SER A 60 6.02 -27.54 28.02
N ALA A 61 5.83 -28.37 29.05
CA ALA A 61 5.67 -29.80 29.03
C ALA A 61 4.24 -30.28 28.77
N VAL A 62 4.12 -31.37 28.00
CA VAL A 62 3.46 -32.64 28.35
C VAL A 62 1.99 -32.63 28.79
N CYS A 63 1.15 -33.33 28.01
CA CYS A 63 0.30 -34.42 28.51
C CYS A 63 -0.15 -35.36 27.37
N PRO A 64 0.08 -36.69 27.45
CA PRO A 64 -0.44 -37.67 26.50
C PRO A 64 -1.68 -38.36 27.09
N LEU A 65 -2.63 -38.78 26.25
CA LEU A 65 -3.58 -39.85 26.60
C LEU A 65 -4.13 -40.54 25.35
N THR A 66 -3.77 -41.81 25.25
CA THR A 66 -4.35 -42.88 24.42
C THR A 66 -5.75 -43.27 24.92
N ALA A 67 -6.68 -43.59 24.02
CA ALA A 67 -7.53 -44.80 24.11
C ALA A 67 -8.43 -44.97 22.87
N THR A 68 -8.61 -46.24 22.54
CA THR A 68 -9.28 -46.89 21.41
C THR A 68 -10.80 -47.01 21.52
N ALA A 69 -11.42 -47.10 20.33
CA ALA A 69 -12.57 -47.94 19.94
C ALA A 69 -13.97 -47.73 20.55
N ALA A 70 -14.94 -47.50 19.66
CA ALA A 70 -16.31 -47.99 19.79
C ALA A 70 -16.88 -48.35 18.40
N ALA A 71 -17.75 -49.36 18.39
CA ALA A 71 -18.02 -50.30 17.31
C ALA A 71 -19.37 -50.07 16.58
N VAL A 72 -19.41 -50.54 15.32
CA VAL A 72 -20.48 -51.37 14.68
C VAL A 72 -21.93 -50.84 14.64
N ARG A 73 -22.51 -50.75 13.42
CA ARG A 73 -23.63 -51.62 12.99
C ARG A 73 -23.84 -51.67 11.47
N LEU A 74 -23.92 -52.90 11.00
CA LEU A 74 -24.10 -53.38 9.63
C LEU A 74 -25.59 -53.72 9.42
N HIS A 75 -26.19 -53.38 8.28
CA HIS A 75 -27.49 -53.90 7.86
C HIS A 75 -27.34 -54.77 6.61
N LYS A 76 -27.95 -55.96 6.64
CA LYS A 76 -27.96 -57.00 5.61
C LYS A 76 -29.40 -57.25 5.16
N SER A 77 -29.62 -57.44 3.86
CA SER A 77 -30.76 -58.11 3.19
C SER A 77 -30.43 -58.08 1.68
N VAL A 78 -30.10 -59.11 0.89
CA VAL A 78 -30.55 -60.50 0.62
C VAL A 78 -31.56 -60.61 -0.56
N LEU A 79 -31.15 -61.43 -1.56
CA LEU A 79 -31.85 -62.07 -2.72
C LEU A 79 -32.15 -61.19 -3.97
N SER A 80 -32.05 -61.66 -5.22
CA SER A 80 -32.18 -63.02 -5.79
C SER A 80 -31.34 -63.28 -7.06
N LEU A 81 -31.32 -64.57 -7.46
CA LEU A 81 -30.64 -65.21 -8.59
C LEU A 81 -31.28 -64.98 -9.98
N GLY A 82 -30.49 -65.16 -11.04
CA GLY A 82 -30.93 -65.51 -12.40
C GLY A 82 -29.77 -66.13 -13.21
N ILE A 83 -30.02 -67.30 -13.81
CA ILE A 83 -29.08 -68.30 -14.33
C ILE A 83 -28.94 -68.24 -15.87
N ASP A 84 -27.76 -68.66 -16.36
CA ASP A 84 -27.34 -69.19 -17.69
C ASP A 84 -27.80 -68.57 -19.01
N SER A 85 -26.82 -68.33 -19.91
CA SER A 85 -26.50 -69.28 -21.00
C SER A 85 -25.34 -68.78 -21.91
N SER A 86 -24.42 -69.69 -22.22
CA SER A 86 -23.45 -69.70 -23.34
C SER A 86 -23.89 -70.85 -24.28
N PRO A 87 -23.57 -70.94 -25.60
CA PRO A 87 -22.17 -70.96 -26.07
C PRO A 87 -21.88 -70.56 -27.54
N ASN A 88 -20.59 -70.65 -27.88
CA ASN A 88 -19.96 -71.11 -29.15
C ASN A 88 -19.00 -70.18 -29.91
N LEU A 89 -17.75 -70.62 -29.79
CA LEU A 89 -16.53 -70.47 -30.57
C LEU A 89 -16.68 -70.24 -32.09
N THR A 90 -15.75 -69.45 -32.65
CA THR A 90 -14.85 -69.92 -33.72
C THR A 90 -13.44 -69.34 -33.53
N ALA A 91 -12.46 -70.21 -33.73
CA ALA A 91 -11.03 -69.97 -33.55
C ALA A 91 -10.38 -69.50 -34.85
N PHE A 92 -9.39 -68.60 -34.75
CA PHE A 92 -8.31 -68.47 -35.72
C PHE A 92 -6.97 -68.25 -35.00
N THR A 93 -5.94 -68.76 -35.64
CA THR A 93 -4.68 -69.28 -35.14
C THR A 93 -3.57 -68.26 -34.91
N ASN A 94 -2.72 -68.55 -33.90
CA ASN A 94 -1.42 -67.99 -33.50
C ASN A 94 -0.42 -67.65 -34.65
N PRO A 95 0.55 -66.71 -34.47
CA PRO A 95 1.74 -67.00 -33.64
C PRO A 95 2.31 -65.84 -32.78
N ALA A 96 2.93 -66.26 -31.67
CA ALA A 96 3.62 -65.44 -30.69
C ALA A 96 4.95 -64.83 -31.21
N PRO A 97 5.36 -63.65 -30.68
CA PRO A 97 6.76 -63.24 -30.66
C PRO A 97 7.32 -63.22 -29.22
N LYS A 98 8.29 -64.10 -29.01
CA LYS A 98 9.46 -64.08 -28.11
C LYS A 98 9.57 -62.87 -27.15
N SER A 99 9.43 -63.13 -25.85
CA SER A 99 9.87 -62.20 -24.81
C SER A 99 11.40 -62.11 -24.79
N LYS A 100 11.94 -60.94 -25.16
CA LYS A 100 13.32 -60.57 -24.83
C LYS A 100 13.39 -60.27 -23.34
N LEU A 101 13.93 -61.22 -22.58
CA LEU A 101 14.45 -60.96 -21.24
C LEU A 101 15.82 -60.29 -21.40
N SER A 102 15.83 -58.98 -21.60
CA SER A 102 17.02 -58.11 -21.52
C SER A 102 16.51 -56.68 -21.48
N ASP A 103 16.39 -56.16 -20.26
CA ASP A 103 16.61 -54.76 -19.87
C ASP A 103 16.00 -54.54 -18.48
N LEU A 104 16.63 -55.14 -17.47
CA LEU A 104 16.52 -54.62 -16.11
C LEU A 104 17.27 -53.28 -16.11
N PRO A 105 16.67 -52.16 -15.66
CA PRO A 105 17.38 -50.90 -15.56
C PRO A 105 18.61 -51.08 -14.67
N PRO A 106 19.77 -50.48 -15.01
CA PRO A 106 20.97 -50.60 -14.20
C PRO A 106 20.66 -50.18 -12.76
N ARG A 107 21.07 -51.04 -11.81
CA ARG A 107 20.97 -50.80 -10.36
C ARG A 107 21.53 -49.40 -10.09
N ALA A 108 20.67 -48.50 -9.61
CA ALA A 108 21.07 -47.13 -9.29
C ALA A 108 22.34 -47.19 -8.41
N PRO A 109 23.39 -46.40 -8.73
CA PRO A 109 24.62 -46.42 -7.96
C PRO A 109 24.30 -46.19 -6.48
N ALA A 110 24.96 -46.95 -5.60
CA ALA A 110 24.78 -46.82 -4.16
C ALA A 110 24.96 -45.34 -3.79
N LYS A 111 23.93 -44.75 -3.18
CA LYS A 111 23.98 -43.35 -2.74
C LYS A 111 25.15 -43.23 -1.76
N ASP A 112 26.16 -42.45 -2.12
CA ASP A 112 27.28 -42.14 -1.23
C ASP A 112 26.73 -41.62 0.11
N PRO A 113 26.98 -42.30 1.23
CA PRO A 113 26.45 -41.93 2.54
C PRO A 113 26.96 -40.55 3.02
N ASN A 114 28.05 -40.05 2.45
CA ASN A 114 28.60 -38.74 2.74
C ASN A 114 28.05 -37.64 1.81
N LYS A 115 27.36 -38.00 0.72
CA LYS A 115 26.77 -37.03 -0.20
C LYS A 115 25.45 -36.50 0.33
N ARG A 116 25.41 -35.22 0.69
CA ARG A 116 24.16 -34.50 0.98
C ARG A 116 23.51 -34.09 -0.34
N VAL A 117 22.23 -34.40 -0.49
CA VAL A 117 21.44 -34.05 -1.68
C VAL A 117 20.44 -32.98 -1.28
N PHE A 118 20.50 -31.82 -1.95
CA PHE A 118 19.48 -30.80 -1.83
C PHE A 118 18.29 -31.18 -2.69
N GLN A 119 17.15 -31.46 -2.06
CA GLN A 119 15.88 -31.72 -2.74
C GLN A 119 14.94 -30.57 -2.44
N ALA A 120 14.76 -29.68 -3.42
CA ALA A 120 13.81 -28.59 -3.31
C ALA A 120 12.42 -29.09 -3.71
N TYR A 121 11.40 -28.69 -2.95
CA TYR A 121 10.00 -28.96 -3.23
C TYR A 121 9.25 -27.63 -3.34
N GLY A 122 8.39 -27.50 -4.36
CA GLY A 122 7.58 -26.30 -4.58
C GLY A 122 8.31 -25.12 -5.22
N SER A 123 7.59 -23.99 -5.36
CA SER A 123 8.14 -22.70 -5.78
C SER A 123 8.32 -21.81 -4.55
N ALA A 124 9.50 -21.20 -4.38
CA ALA A 124 9.83 -20.47 -3.16
C ALA A 124 8.95 -19.23 -2.91
N ALA A 125 8.47 -18.57 -3.98
CA ALA A 125 7.54 -17.44 -3.92
C ALA A 125 6.98 -17.13 -5.32
N ALA A 126 5.88 -16.36 -5.38
CA ALA A 126 5.30 -15.92 -6.65
C ALA A 126 6.18 -14.87 -7.34
N LEU A 127 6.33 -14.99 -8.67
CA LEU A 127 7.07 -14.00 -9.48
C LEU A 127 6.33 -12.65 -9.52
N PHE A 128 5.00 -12.70 -9.59
CA PHE A 128 4.12 -11.55 -9.54
C PHE A 128 2.73 -11.99 -9.09
N VAL A 129 2.16 -11.29 -8.11
CA VAL A 129 0.81 -11.44 -7.60
C VAL A 129 0.08 -10.17 -7.98
N LEU A 130 -0.84 -10.29 -8.96
CA LEU A 130 -1.60 -9.15 -9.45
C LEU A 130 -2.69 -8.79 -8.43
N MET A 131 -2.72 -7.53 -7.96
CA MET A 131 -3.86 -6.99 -7.22
C MET A 131 -4.87 -6.33 -8.15
N GLY A 132 -4.37 -5.54 -9.10
CA GLY A 132 -5.22 -4.85 -10.07
C GLY A 132 -4.44 -4.27 -11.23
N ALA A 133 -5.12 -4.03 -12.35
CA ALA A 133 -4.57 -3.27 -13.46
C ALA A 133 -5.58 -2.26 -13.98
N TYR A 134 -5.06 -1.14 -14.48
CA TYR A 134 -5.83 0.07 -14.68
C TYR A 134 -5.39 0.77 -15.96
N ARG A 135 -6.35 1.25 -16.74
CA ARG A 135 -6.07 2.19 -17.81
C ARG A 135 -5.74 3.55 -17.22
N GLY A 136 -4.50 3.99 -17.39
CA GLY A 136 -3.98 5.25 -16.88
C GLY A 136 -4.08 6.42 -17.86
N GLY A 137 -4.58 6.19 -19.08
CA GLY A 137 -4.69 7.18 -20.16
C GLY A 137 -5.00 6.53 -21.52
N PRO A 138 -5.04 7.31 -22.61
CA PRO A 138 -5.34 6.78 -23.94
C PRO A 138 -4.38 5.68 -24.41
N ALA A 139 -3.09 5.73 -24.04
CA ALA A 139 -2.09 4.73 -24.45
C ALA A 139 -1.32 4.10 -23.28
N THR A 140 -1.77 4.34 -22.04
CA THR A 140 -1.01 3.98 -20.84
C THR A 140 -1.83 3.10 -19.91
N PHE A 141 -1.18 2.09 -19.32
CA PHE A 141 -1.78 1.19 -18.34
C PHE A 141 -0.82 0.99 -17.17
N ALA A 142 -1.36 0.69 -15.99
CA ALA A 142 -0.58 0.30 -14.82
C ALA A 142 -1.09 -1.04 -14.29
N ALA A 143 -0.20 -1.98 -14.01
CA ALA A 143 -0.50 -3.19 -13.24
C ALA A 143 0.18 -3.06 -11.87
N VAL A 144 -0.60 -3.22 -10.81
CA VAL A 144 -0.18 -3.09 -9.40
C VAL A 144 -0.22 -4.47 -8.77
N GLY A 145 0.86 -4.86 -8.12
CA GLY A 145 0.96 -6.19 -7.52
C GLY A 145 2.08 -6.31 -6.51
N LEU A 146 2.18 -7.50 -5.94
CA LEU A 146 3.28 -7.93 -5.10
C LEU A 146 4.21 -8.84 -5.88
N ALA A 147 5.47 -8.91 -5.48
CA ALA A 147 6.38 -9.90 -5.99
C ALA A 147 7.40 -10.33 -4.93
N SER A 148 7.95 -11.53 -5.09
CA SER A 148 9.06 -12.02 -4.26
C SER A 148 10.18 -10.99 -4.18
N LYS A 149 10.45 -10.48 -2.97
CA LYS A 149 11.54 -9.55 -2.70
C LYS A 149 12.91 -10.16 -3.02
N PRO A 150 13.25 -11.40 -2.60
CA PRO A 150 14.51 -12.03 -2.97
C PRO A 150 14.69 -12.14 -4.49
N THR A 151 13.63 -12.48 -5.22
CA THR A 151 13.70 -12.53 -6.69
C THR A 151 13.97 -11.14 -7.27
N HIS A 152 13.37 -10.09 -6.71
CA HIS A 152 13.60 -8.71 -7.15
C HIS A 152 15.02 -8.21 -6.87
N VAL A 153 15.57 -8.54 -5.70
CA VAL A 153 16.91 -8.13 -5.28
C VAL A 153 18.01 -8.86 -6.06
N TYR A 154 17.89 -10.18 -6.24
CA TYR A 154 18.97 -11.00 -6.81
C TYR A 154 18.73 -11.44 -8.26
N GLY A 155 17.48 -11.62 -8.67
CA GLY A 155 17.10 -12.14 -9.98
C GLY A 155 16.94 -11.09 -11.06
N THR A 156 16.73 -9.82 -10.70
CA THR A 156 16.46 -8.70 -11.63
C THR A 156 15.33 -8.99 -12.64
N PRO A 157 14.12 -9.37 -12.19
CA PRO A 157 13.00 -9.62 -13.07
C PRO A 157 12.59 -8.36 -13.82
N TRP A 158 12.10 -8.54 -15.04
CA TRP A 158 11.67 -7.47 -15.93
C TRP A 158 10.36 -7.85 -16.62
N PHE A 159 9.69 -6.85 -17.18
CA PHE A 159 8.34 -7.01 -17.69
C PHE A 159 8.21 -6.51 -19.13
N LYS A 160 7.30 -7.12 -19.89
CA LYS A 160 6.87 -6.66 -21.21
C LYS A 160 5.36 -6.63 -21.27
N CYS A 161 4.80 -5.64 -21.95
CA CYS A 161 3.36 -5.52 -22.13
C CYS A 161 2.98 -5.85 -23.57
N GLU A 162 1.86 -6.54 -23.72
CA GLU A 162 1.26 -6.88 -25.01
C GLU A 162 -0.23 -6.58 -24.95
N TRP A 163 -0.74 -5.80 -25.90
CA TRP A 163 -2.16 -5.60 -26.10
C TRP A 163 -2.63 -6.54 -27.22
N VAL A 164 -3.66 -7.32 -26.94
CA VAL A 164 -4.31 -8.22 -27.91
C VAL A 164 -5.73 -7.71 -28.14
N PRO A 165 -6.03 -7.08 -29.30
CA PRO A 165 -7.38 -6.64 -29.60
C PRO A 165 -8.34 -7.83 -29.72
N ASN A 166 -9.61 -7.61 -29.42
CA ASN A 166 -10.65 -8.60 -29.67
C ASN A 166 -10.74 -8.91 -31.17
N ALA A 167 -11.05 -10.16 -31.51
CA ALA A 167 -11.29 -10.55 -32.88
C ALA A 167 -12.51 -9.78 -33.41
N ASN A 168 -12.30 -8.95 -34.43
CA ASN A 168 -13.40 -8.32 -35.13
C ASN A 168 -13.88 -9.28 -36.23
N ALA A 169 -15.09 -9.82 -36.10
CA ALA A 169 -15.68 -10.76 -37.06
C ALA A 169 -15.80 -10.18 -38.48
N SER A 170 -15.74 -8.85 -38.63
CA SER A 170 -15.82 -8.14 -39.91
C SER A 170 -14.45 -7.76 -40.50
N ALA A 171 -13.35 -7.99 -39.79
CA ALA A 171 -12.02 -7.63 -40.27
C ALA A 171 -11.42 -8.71 -41.18
N ALA A 172 -10.91 -8.29 -42.34
CA ALA A 172 -10.29 -9.16 -43.34
C ALA A 172 -8.97 -9.81 -42.88
N SER A 173 -8.44 -9.43 -41.72
CA SER A 173 -7.18 -9.94 -41.16
C SER A 173 -7.27 -10.03 -39.64
N PRO A 174 -6.67 -11.04 -39.00
CA PRO A 174 -6.67 -11.15 -37.55
C PRO A 174 -5.94 -9.95 -36.93
N PRO A 175 -6.46 -9.37 -35.84
CA PRO A 175 -5.86 -8.21 -35.20
C PRO A 175 -4.44 -8.55 -34.70
N HIS A 176 -3.48 -7.68 -35.03
CA HIS A 176 -2.09 -7.87 -34.65
C HIS A 176 -1.85 -7.38 -33.21
N PRO A 177 -1.23 -8.20 -32.33
CA PRO A 177 -0.84 -7.75 -31.01
C PRO A 177 0.17 -6.60 -31.07
N VAL A 178 -0.07 -5.57 -30.26
CA VAL A 178 0.85 -4.44 -30.10
C VAL A 178 1.68 -4.65 -28.85
N ARG A 179 2.97 -4.36 -28.89
CA ARG A 179 3.88 -4.58 -27.76
C ARG A 179 4.49 -3.28 -27.28
N ALA A 180 4.69 -3.17 -25.98
CA ALA A 180 5.33 -2.04 -25.33
C ALA A 180 6.38 -2.52 -24.31
N LYS A 181 7.42 -1.70 -24.13
CA LYS A 181 8.34 -1.87 -23.01
C LYS A 181 7.62 -1.46 -21.73
N ALA A 182 7.78 -2.25 -20.68
CA ALA A 182 7.24 -1.93 -19.37
C ALA A 182 8.28 -1.14 -18.55
N TYR A 183 7.80 -0.22 -17.73
CA TYR A 183 8.60 0.45 -16.71
C TYR A 183 8.18 -0.05 -15.33
N LYS A 184 9.15 -0.59 -14.58
CA LYS A 184 8.93 -1.20 -13.26
C LYS A 184 9.32 -0.21 -12.16
N MET A 185 8.45 -0.05 -11.17
CA MET A 185 8.64 0.79 -9.99
C MET A 185 8.49 -0.05 -8.72
N LEU A 186 9.25 0.30 -7.68
CA LEU A 186 9.24 -0.34 -6.36
C LEU A 186 8.91 0.70 -5.28
N PRO A 187 7.64 1.08 -5.13
CA PRO A 187 7.23 2.23 -4.32
C PRO A 187 7.14 1.92 -2.82
N ASP A 188 7.74 0.82 -2.37
CA ASP A 188 7.82 0.47 -0.96
C ASP A 188 9.19 0.78 -0.35
N TRP A 189 10.10 1.42 -1.09
CA TRP A 189 11.46 1.79 -0.64
C TRP A 189 12.25 0.66 0.04
N GLY A 190 11.96 -0.60 -0.31
CA GLY A 190 12.60 -1.75 0.31
C GLY A 190 12.05 -2.15 1.68
N TYR A 191 10.97 -1.53 2.16
CA TYR A 191 10.24 -1.93 3.37
C TYR A 191 9.55 -3.29 3.24
N GLY A 192 9.30 -3.77 2.00
CA GLY A 192 8.70 -5.08 1.76
C GLY A 192 9.38 -6.21 2.54
N ARG A 193 8.63 -7.25 2.91
CA ARG A 193 9.12 -8.40 3.69
C ARG A 193 9.47 -9.55 2.75
N VAL A 194 8.70 -10.63 2.76
CA VAL A 194 8.79 -11.71 1.76
C VAL A 194 8.40 -11.15 0.39
N TYR A 195 7.36 -10.31 0.37
CA TYR A 195 6.86 -9.63 -0.81
C TYR A 195 7.18 -8.13 -0.78
N THR A 196 7.53 -7.60 -1.95
CA THR A 196 7.72 -6.17 -2.25
C THR A 196 6.65 -5.71 -3.23
N VAL A 197 6.28 -4.43 -3.16
CA VAL A 197 5.30 -3.84 -4.08
C VAL A 197 5.95 -3.55 -5.42
N VAL A 198 5.26 -3.90 -6.49
CA VAL A 198 5.70 -3.66 -7.86
C VAL A 198 4.57 -2.98 -8.62
N VAL A 199 4.86 -1.80 -9.17
CA VAL A 199 3.99 -1.14 -10.15
C VAL A 199 4.65 -1.25 -11.51
N VAL A 200 3.91 -1.81 -12.47
CA VAL A 200 4.35 -1.96 -13.85
C VAL A 200 3.55 -1.01 -14.74
N ASN A 201 4.19 0.03 -15.25
CA ASN A 201 3.60 0.97 -16.20
C ASN A 201 3.90 0.54 -17.65
N CYS A 202 2.86 0.33 -18.43
CA CYS A 202 2.91 0.03 -19.86
C CYS A 202 2.53 1.30 -20.63
N THR A 203 3.37 1.75 -21.56
CA THR A 203 3.05 2.89 -22.44
C THR A 203 3.22 2.46 -23.90
N PHE A 204 2.11 2.41 -24.62
CA PHE A 204 2.06 2.07 -26.03
C PHE A 204 2.32 3.33 -26.89
N PRO A 205 2.83 3.17 -28.12
CA PRO A 205 3.09 4.31 -29.01
C PRO A 205 1.82 5.03 -29.48
N PHE A 206 0.67 4.37 -29.43
CA PHE A 206 -0.66 4.91 -29.76
C PHE A 206 -1.70 4.23 -28.87
N ASN A 207 -2.95 4.72 -28.85
CA ASN A 207 -4.04 4.07 -28.14
C ASN A 207 -4.34 2.70 -28.78
N PRO A 208 -4.08 1.58 -28.10
CA PRO A 208 -4.20 0.28 -28.72
C PRO A 208 -5.67 -0.22 -28.82
N ASN A 209 -6.64 0.52 -28.27
CA ASN A 209 -8.08 0.27 -28.32
C ASN A 209 -8.85 1.50 -28.85
N ALA A 210 -8.29 2.20 -29.84
CA ALA A 210 -8.87 3.45 -30.38
C ALA A 210 -10.20 3.24 -31.12
N ASP A 211 -10.40 2.06 -31.70
CA ASP A 211 -11.63 1.60 -32.35
C ASP A 211 -12.68 1.08 -31.36
N ASN A 212 -12.35 1.03 -30.07
CA ASN A 212 -13.22 0.62 -28.97
C ASN A 212 -13.83 -0.79 -29.14
N VAL A 213 -13.16 -1.68 -29.88
CA VAL A 213 -13.58 -3.08 -30.06
C VAL A 213 -13.26 -3.95 -28.84
N GLY A 214 -12.51 -3.41 -27.88
CA GLY A 214 -12.07 -4.11 -26.68
C GLY A 214 -10.83 -4.97 -26.93
N GLY A 215 -10.31 -5.54 -25.87
CA GLY A 215 -9.10 -6.36 -25.93
C GLY A 215 -8.51 -6.66 -24.56
N LYS A 216 -7.34 -7.28 -24.58
CA LYS A 216 -6.66 -7.82 -23.41
C LYS A 216 -5.27 -7.24 -23.27
N LEU A 217 -4.96 -6.73 -22.09
CA LEU A 217 -3.60 -6.40 -21.68
C LEU A 217 -2.96 -7.64 -21.05
N LEU A 218 -1.89 -8.12 -21.67
CA LEU A 218 -1.07 -9.22 -21.19
C LEU A 218 0.26 -8.68 -20.67
N LEU A 219 0.61 -9.10 -19.46
CA LEU A 219 1.88 -8.81 -18.82
C LEU A 219 2.76 -10.06 -18.88
N HIS A 220 3.94 -9.94 -19.47
CA HIS A 220 4.93 -11.01 -19.54
C HIS A 220 6.00 -10.72 -18.49
N ALA A 221 5.99 -11.47 -17.40
CA ALA A 221 6.92 -11.33 -16.28
C ALA A 221 8.09 -12.31 -16.45
N TYR A 222 9.28 -11.78 -16.72
CA TYR A 222 10.49 -12.58 -16.92
C TYR A 222 11.26 -12.73 -15.61
N TYR A 223 11.82 -13.92 -15.37
CA TYR A 223 12.55 -14.23 -14.13
C TYR A 223 13.87 -13.47 -13.99
N SER A 224 14.55 -13.18 -15.11
CA SER A 224 15.79 -12.39 -15.14
C SER A 224 16.10 -11.90 -16.56
N VAL A 225 17.06 -10.98 -16.68
CA VAL A 225 17.57 -10.54 -17.99
C VAL A 225 18.32 -11.63 -18.77
N LYS A 226 18.76 -12.70 -18.08
CA LYS A 226 19.50 -13.83 -18.67
C LYS A 226 18.57 -14.99 -19.08
N SER A 227 17.35 -15.02 -18.57
CA SER A 227 16.37 -16.08 -18.83
C SER A 227 15.31 -15.62 -19.83
N ARG A 228 14.98 -16.50 -20.77
CA ARG A 228 13.82 -16.32 -21.67
C ARG A 228 12.52 -16.88 -21.07
N ARG A 229 12.58 -17.52 -19.90
CA ARG A 229 11.39 -18.02 -19.20
C ARG A 229 10.60 -16.84 -18.64
N TYR A 230 9.30 -16.84 -18.87
CA TYR A 230 8.37 -15.85 -18.36
C TYR A 230 7.05 -16.49 -17.96
N GLU A 231 6.35 -15.82 -17.05
CA GLU A 231 4.95 -16.05 -16.73
C GLU A 231 4.10 -15.07 -17.55
N LYS A 232 2.98 -15.55 -18.09
CA LYS A 232 2.03 -14.74 -18.86
C LYS A 232 0.79 -14.46 -18.01
N VAL A 233 0.56 -13.20 -17.68
CA VAL A 233 -0.52 -12.74 -16.81
C VAL A 233 -1.52 -11.94 -17.64
N LEU A 234 -2.80 -12.31 -17.60
CA LEU A 234 -3.88 -11.44 -18.08
C LEU A 234 -4.09 -10.35 -17.04
N ALA A 235 -3.64 -9.13 -17.35
CA ALA A 235 -3.65 -8.02 -16.40
C ALA A 235 -4.99 -7.27 -16.42
N LEU A 236 -5.51 -6.95 -17.60
CA LEU A 236 -6.76 -6.21 -17.79
C LEU A 236 -7.48 -6.72 -19.05
N GLU A 237 -8.81 -6.70 -19.02
CA GLU A 237 -9.65 -6.90 -20.19
C GLU A 237 -10.60 -5.70 -20.33
N GLU A 238 -10.71 -5.14 -21.53
CA GLU A 238 -11.66 -4.09 -21.87
C GLU A 238 -12.73 -4.68 -22.78
N SER A 239 -13.99 -4.55 -22.37
CA SER A 239 -15.14 -4.91 -23.19
C SER A 239 -15.30 -3.95 -24.38
N PRO A 240 -15.91 -4.38 -25.49
CA PRO A 240 -16.29 -3.47 -26.58
C PRO A 240 -17.13 -2.30 -26.06
N GLY A 241 -16.83 -1.08 -26.51
CA GLY A 241 -17.54 0.14 -26.11
C GLY A 241 -17.16 0.69 -24.73
N SER A 242 -16.30 0.02 -23.95
CA SER A 242 -15.98 0.43 -22.58
C SER A 242 -14.91 1.52 -22.46
N PHE A 243 -14.12 1.74 -23.52
CA PHE A 243 -13.12 2.81 -23.53
C PHE A 243 -13.81 4.17 -23.73
N ASP A 244 -13.53 5.10 -22.82
CA ASP A 244 -14.02 6.48 -22.84
C ASP A 244 -12.84 7.43 -22.64
N GLU A 245 -12.48 8.16 -23.70
CA GLU A 245 -11.36 9.10 -23.65
C GLU A 245 -11.66 10.32 -22.75
N ALA A 246 -12.93 10.71 -22.61
CA ALA A 246 -13.32 11.88 -21.83
C ALA A 246 -12.94 11.73 -20.35
N ARG A 247 -12.87 10.50 -19.83
CA ARG A 247 -12.45 10.20 -18.44
C ARG A 247 -11.03 10.64 -18.10
N PHE A 248 -10.18 10.89 -19.08
CA PHE A 248 -8.78 11.31 -18.88
C PHE A 248 -8.59 12.83 -18.93
N ARG A 249 -9.69 13.60 -19.01
CA ARG A 249 -9.68 15.06 -19.08
C ARG A 249 -10.69 15.67 -18.10
N PRO A 250 -10.47 16.89 -17.58
CA PRO A 250 -11.48 17.59 -16.80
C PRO A 250 -12.75 17.86 -17.62
N PRO A 251 -13.93 18.01 -16.97
CA PRO A 251 -14.16 17.97 -15.52
C PRO A 251 -14.13 16.53 -14.97
N PHE A 252 -13.45 16.34 -13.83
CA PHE A 252 -13.44 15.04 -13.15
C PHE A 252 -14.69 14.88 -12.27
N LYS A 253 -14.99 13.62 -11.91
CA LYS A 253 -16.17 13.28 -11.12
C LYS A 253 -16.18 13.93 -9.74
N TYR A 254 -15.01 14.09 -9.12
CA TYR A 254 -14.86 14.65 -7.79
C TYR A 254 -13.86 15.81 -7.80
N GLU A 255 -14.00 16.72 -6.84
CA GLU A 255 -12.96 17.69 -6.53
C GLU A 255 -11.87 17.04 -5.67
N TYR A 256 -12.30 16.25 -4.68
CA TYR A 256 -11.43 15.63 -3.69
C TYR A 256 -11.63 14.12 -3.61
N LEU A 257 -10.52 13.38 -3.54
CA LEU A 257 -10.52 11.96 -3.26
C LEU A 257 -9.68 11.67 -2.04
N TYR A 258 -10.17 10.80 -1.17
CA TYR A 258 -9.36 10.17 -0.13
C TYR A 258 -9.00 8.74 -0.54
N CYS A 259 -7.70 8.43 -0.48
CA CYS A 259 -7.17 7.08 -0.63
C CYS A 259 -6.52 6.63 0.69
N GLY A 260 -7.23 5.79 1.44
CA GLY A 260 -6.73 5.27 2.71
C GLY A 260 -5.85 4.03 2.60
N SER A 261 -4.96 3.88 3.56
CA SER A 261 -4.19 2.66 3.82
C SER A 261 -5.10 1.49 4.26
N SER A 262 -4.50 0.31 4.45
CA SER A 262 -5.19 -0.89 4.93
C SER A 262 -5.84 -0.69 6.30
N LEU A 263 -7.12 -1.04 6.42
CA LEU A 263 -7.88 -1.08 7.68
C LEU A 263 -7.81 -2.50 8.27
N TYR A 264 -7.14 -2.66 9.40
CA TYR A 264 -6.89 -3.95 10.03
C TYR A 264 -7.06 -3.87 11.56
N GLY A 265 -7.12 -5.02 12.22
CA GLY A 265 -7.26 -5.10 13.69
C GLY A 265 -8.66 -4.73 14.17
N ASN A 266 -8.78 -4.39 15.46
CA ASN A 266 -10.08 -4.04 16.05
C ASN A 266 -10.28 -2.52 16.00
N LEU A 267 -10.97 -2.03 14.97
CA LEU A 267 -11.22 -0.61 14.79
C LEU A 267 -12.43 -0.15 15.60
N SER A 268 -12.31 1.02 16.22
CA SER A 268 -13.39 1.71 16.92
C SER A 268 -14.40 2.31 15.93
N ALA A 269 -15.62 1.77 15.89
CA ALA A 269 -16.70 2.28 15.04
C ALA A 269 -17.02 3.75 15.33
N THR A 270 -16.99 4.16 16.60
CA THR A 270 -17.19 5.56 17.00
C THR A 270 -16.14 6.47 16.39
N ARG A 271 -14.85 6.09 16.43
CA ARG A 271 -13.74 6.87 15.86
C ARG A 271 -13.79 6.92 14.33
N ILE A 272 -14.17 5.82 13.66
CA ILE A 272 -14.38 5.81 12.20
C ILE A 272 -15.56 6.71 11.81
N ARG A 273 -16.66 6.69 12.57
CA ARG A 273 -17.83 7.52 12.34
C ARG A 273 -17.50 9.01 12.35
N GLU A 274 -16.88 9.49 13.42
CA GLU A 274 -16.50 10.90 13.54
C GLU A 274 -15.48 11.31 12.47
N TRP A 275 -14.53 10.44 12.11
CA TRP A 275 -13.53 10.72 11.08
C TRP A 275 -14.20 10.89 9.73
N MET A 276 -15.12 9.99 9.38
CA MET A 276 -15.84 10.01 8.12
C MET A 276 -16.75 11.24 8.02
N ALA A 277 -17.52 11.52 9.08
CA ALA A 277 -18.39 12.69 9.14
C ALA A 277 -17.60 14.00 9.04
N TYR A 278 -16.49 14.11 9.76
CA TYR A 278 -15.61 15.28 9.73
C TYR A 278 -15.08 15.53 8.32
N HIS A 279 -14.49 14.52 7.69
CA HIS A 279 -13.87 14.71 6.39
C HIS A 279 -14.90 14.87 5.27
N ALA A 280 -16.08 14.24 5.36
CA ALA A 280 -17.18 14.48 4.42
C ALA A 280 -17.68 15.94 4.45
N HIS A 281 -17.68 16.57 5.63
CA HIS A 281 -17.95 17.99 5.79
C HIS A 281 -16.79 18.84 5.26
N PHE A 282 -15.56 18.52 5.68
CA PHE A 282 -14.34 19.26 5.32
C PHE A 282 -14.12 19.36 3.81
N PHE A 283 -14.22 18.23 3.11
CA PHE A 283 -14.06 18.17 1.65
C PHE A 283 -15.33 18.60 0.90
N GLY A 284 -16.47 18.75 1.57
CA GLY A 284 -17.72 19.14 0.93
C GLY A 284 -18.29 18.07 -0.03
N PRO A 285 -19.34 18.40 -0.80
CA PRO A 285 -20.16 17.41 -1.51
C PRO A 285 -19.46 16.71 -2.69
N SER A 286 -18.49 17.37 -3.33
CA SER A 286 -17.72 16.81 -4.45
C SER A 286 -16.52 15.99 -3.97
N SER A 287 -16.76 15.06 -3.03
CA SER A 287 -15.71 14.23 -2.43
C SER A 287 -16.09 12.76 -2.35
N HIS A 288 -15.09 11.90 -2.47
CA HIS A 288 -15.26 10.45 -2.35
C HIS A 288 -14.15 9.80 -1.51
N PHE A 289 -14.53 8.81 -0.71
CA PHE A 289 -13.66 8.18 0.28
C PHE A 289 -13.48 6.69 -0.02
N VAL A 290 -12.23 6.26 -0.22
CA VAL A 290 -11.92 4.87 -0.53
C VAL A 290 -11.23 4.22 0.66
N PHE A 291 -11.92 3.24 1.25
CA PHE A 291 -11.44 2.42 2.36
C PHE A 291 -11.07 1.02 1.87
N HIS A 292 -10.08 0.40 2.50
CA HIS A 292 -9.61 -0.94 2.14
C HIS A 292 -9.62 -1.83 3.38
N ASP A 293 -10.57 -2.77 3.43
CA ASP A 293 -10.77 -3.72 4.52
C ASP A 293 -9.77 -4.87 4.44
N ALA A 294 -8.74 -4.81 5.27
CA ALA A 294 -7.77 -5.87 5.52
C ALA A 294 -8.16 -6.71 6.75
N GLY A 295 -9.45 -6.78 7.08
CA GLY A 295 -9.99 -7.50 8.24
C GLY A 295 -10.34 -6.58 9.41
N GLY A 296 -10.18 -5.25 9.26
CA GLY A 296 -10.50 -4.28 10.29
C GLY A 296 -11.94 -3.75 10.27
N VAL A 297 -12.67 -3.93 9.16
CA VAL A 297 -14.05 -3.44 9.03
C VAL A 297 -15.03 -4.50 9.56
N GLY A 298 -15.09 -4.62 10.88
CA GLY A 298 -16.09 -5.44 11.59
C GLY A 298 -17.53 -4.93 11.43
N PRO A 299 -18.54 -5.64 11.97
CA PRO A 299 -19.95 -5.29 11.81
C PRO A 299 -20.32 -3.86 12.23
N GLU A 300 -19.80 -3.38 13.36
CA GLU A 300 -20.07 -2.02 13.85
C GLU A 300 -19.43 -0.95 12.96
N VAL A 301 -18.19 -1.18 12.53
CA VAL A 301 -17.47 -0.28 11.60
C VAL A 301 -18.18 -0.24 10.24
N ARG A 302 -18.66 -1.40 9.77
CA ARG A 302 -19.50 -1.50 8.58
C ARG A 302 -20.76 -0.67 8.75
N ALA A 303 -21.44 -0.78 9.88
CA ALA A 303 -22.70 -0.07 10.15
C ALA A 303 -22.54 1.46 10.08
N VAL A 304 -21.41 2.02 10.53
CA VAL A 304 -21.17 3.46 10.44
C VAL A 304 -20.72 3.93 9.06
N LEU A 305 -20.06 3.07 8.27
CA LEU A 305 -19.64 3.40 6.89
C LEU A 305 -20.78 3.19 5.87
N GLN A 306 -21.67 2.24 6.10
CA GLN A 306 -22.68 1.82 5.14
C GLN A 306 -23.61 2.96 4.66
N PRO A 307 -24.08 3.88 5.52
CA PRO A 307 -24.89 5.02 5.05
C PRO A 307 -24.14 5.92 4.07
N TRP A 308 -22.83 6.11 4.27
CA TRP A 308 -21.98 6.88 3.34
C TRP A 308 -21.75 6.14 2.01
N VAL A 309 -21.63 4.81 2.07
CA VAL A 309 -21.58 3.96 0.87
C VAL A 309 -22.89 4.06 0.08
N ALA A 310 -24.04 3.93 0.76
CA ALA A 310 -25.36 4.05 0.16
C ALA A 310 -25.60 5.44 -0.48
N ALA A 311 -25.05 6.50 0.14
CA ALA A 311 -25.08 7.86 -0.40
C ALA A 311 -24.07 8.09 -1.55
N GLY A 312 -23.29 7.08 -1.97
CA GLY A 312 -22.27 7.20 -3.01
C GLY A 312 -21.04 8.02 -2.61
N ARG A 313 -20.90 8.34 -1.32
CA ARG A 313 -19.79 9.15 -0.76
C ARG A 313 -18.58 8.31 -0.39
N ALA A 314 -18.76 7.02 -0.10
CA ALA A 314 -17.67 6.12 0.25
C ALA A 314 -17.70 4.81 -0.54
N THR A 315 -16.56 4.16 -0.63
CA THR A 315 -16.41 2.78 -1.11
C THR A 315 -15.55 2.01 -0.13
N VAL A 316 -15.93 0.77 0.18
CA VAL A 316 -15.10 -0.14 0.99
C VAL A 316 -14.70 -1.35 0.15
N GLN A 317 -13.41 -1.49 -0.10
CA GLN A 317 -12.81 -2.59 -0.85
C GLN A 317 -12.46 -3.73 0.08
N ASP A 318 -12.88 -4.94 -0.22
CA ASP A 318 -12.38 -6.13 0.49
C ASP A 318 -11.02 -6.52 -0.06
N ILE A 319 -10.00 -6.47 0.79
CA ILE A 319 -8.63 -6.83 0.44
C ILE A 319 -8.08 -7.93 1.36
N ARG A 320 -8.93 -8.65 2.11
CA ARG A 320 -8.50 -9.62 3.13
C ARG A 320 -7.59 -10.73 2.57
N GLY A 321 -7.72 -11.06 1.28
CA GLY A 321 -6.84 -12.01 0.58
C GLY A 321 -5.36 -11.60 0.57
N GLN A 322 -5.04 -10.33 0.78
CA GLN A 322 -3.65 -9.86 0.90
C GLN A 322 -2.87 -10.53 2.04
N ALA A 323 -3.56 -11.07 3.05
CA ALA A 323 -2.94 -11.76 4.19
C ALA A 323 -2.12 -13.01 3.80
N GLU A 324 -2.35 -13.58 2.60
CA GLU A 324 -1.53 -14.67 2.07
C GLU A 324 -0.10 -14.23 1.71
N TYR A 325 0.11 -12.93 1.48
CA TYR A 325 1.35 -12.37 0.96
C TYR A 325 1.99 -11.41 1.98
N ASP A 326 2.98 -11.91 2.73
CA ASP A 326 3.67 -11.13 3.77
C ASP A 326 4.49 -9.97 3.18
N GLY A 327 3.92 -8.77 3.20
CA GLY A 327 4.56 -7.51 2.89
C GLY A 327 4.56 -6.56 4.08
N TYR A 328 4.89 -5.28 3.83
CA TYR A 328 4.98 -4.29 4.91
C TYR A 328 3.62 -3.79 5.35
N TYR A 329 3.35 -3.84 6.66
CA TYR A 329 2.22 -3.19 7.32
C TYR A 329 0.88 -3.44 6.60
N TYR A 330 0.48 -4.71 6.54
CA TYR A 330 -0.75 -5.14 5.85
C TYR A 330 -0.80 -4.69 4.38
N ASN A 331 0.36 -4.74 3.71
CA ASN A 331 0.52 -4.35 2.30
C ASN A 331 0.10 -2.90 2.01
N GLN A 332 0.27 -1.96 2.95
CA GLN A 332 -0.19 -0.57 2.78
C GLN A 332 0.30 0.10 1.48
N PHE A 333 1.55 -0.16 1.07
CA PHE A 333 2.13 0.39 -0.15
C PHE A 333 1.42 -0.16 -1.41
N LEU A 334 1.01 -1.43 -1.38
CA LEU A 334 0.23 -2.04 -2.46
C LEU A 334 -1.12 -1.34 -2.58
N VAL A 335 -1.78 -1.14 -1.44
CA VAL A 335 -3.13 -0.59 -1.33
C VAL A 335 -3.19 0.86 -1.78
N VAL A 336 -2.26 1.71 -1.37
CA VAL A 336 -2.25 3.11 -1.83
C VAL A 336 -1.94 3.24 -3.32
N ASN A 337 -1.15 2.32 -3.90
CA ASN A 337 -0.93 2.27 -5.35
C ASN A 337 -2.15 1.74 -6.11
N ASP A 338 -2.86 0.75 -5.56
CA ASP A 338 -4.14 0.28 -6.11
C ASP A 338 -5.14 1.44 -6.21
N CYS A 339 -5.31 2.18 -5.12
CA CYS A 339 -6.20 3.34 -5.07
C CYS A 339 -5.75 4.46 -6.02
N LEU A 340 -4.46 4.80 -6.03
CA LEU A 340 -3.90 5.81 -6.95
C LEU A 340 -4.25 5.48 -8.39
N HIS A 341 -4.01 4.24 -8.84
CA HIS A 341 -4.20 3.88 -10.24
C HIS A 341 -5.66 3.67 -10.61
N ARG A 342 -6.47 3.12 -9.71
CA ARG A 342 -7.92 2.96 -9.89
C ARG A 342 -8.63 4.30 -10.07
N TYR A 343 -8.20 5.32 -9.33
CA TYR A 343 -8.85 6.63 -9.28
C TYR A 343 -7.96 7.76 -9.85
N ARG A 344 -6.95 7.42 -10.66
CA ARG A 344 -5.94 8.35 -11.16
C ARG A 344 -6.51 9.61 -11.83
N HIS A 345 -7.66 9.46 -12.48
CA HIS A 345 -8.39 10.52 -13.18
C HIS A 345 -9.81 10.71 -12.64
N ALA A 346 -10.05 10.42 -11.35
CA ALA A 346 -11.36 10.56 -10.74
C ALA A 346 -11.56 11.91 -10.02
N ALA A 347 -10.47 12.60 -9.65
CA ALA A 347 -10.52 13.83 -8.88
C ALA A 347 -9.45 14.87 -9.27
N ASN A 348 -9.69 16.13 -8.92
CA ASN A 348 -8.68 17.19 -9.04
C ASN A 348 -7.51 16.98 -8.07
N TRP A 349 -7.82 16.64 -6.82
CA TRP A 349 -6.85 16.36 -5.76
C TRP A 349 -7.15 15.04 -5.04
N THR A 350 -6.12 14.22 -4.85
CA THR A 350 -6.16 13.00 -4.05
C THR A 350 -5.33 13.18 -2.80
N PHE A 351 -5.91 12.88 -1.64
CA PHE A 351 -5.29 12.96 -0.33
C PHE A 351 -4.96 11.56 0.19
N PHE A 352 -3.78 11.43 0.77
CA PHE A 352 -3.27 10.21 1.40
C PHE A 352 -2.91 10.51 2.85
N PHE A 353 -3.73 10.01 3.77
CA PHE A 353 -3.59 10.14 5.21
C PHE A 353 -4.33 8.99 5.90
N ASP A 354 -4.19 8.84 7.21
CA ASP A 354 -4.72 7.72 7.97
C ASP A 354 -6.03 8.08 8.70
N VAL A 355 -6.78 7.06 9.13
CA VAL A 355 -8.11 7.21 9.77
C VAL A 355 -8.06 7.70 11.23
N ASP A 356 -6.87 7.96 11.77
CA ASP A 356 -6.64 8.64 13.04
C ASP A 356 -6.05 10.06 12.87
N GLU A 357 -6.07 10.57 11.63
CA GLU A 357 -5.55 11.88 11.25
C GLU A 357 -6.66 12.80 10.72
N TYR A 358 -6.67 14.06 11.17
CA TYR A 358 -7.71 15.03 10.85
C TYR A 358 -7.13 16.27 10.18
N ILE A 359 -7.41 16.46 8.89
CA ILE A 359 -6.93 17.62 8.13
C ILE A 359 -7.60 18.88 8.65
N TYR A 360 -6.81 19.91 8.96
CA TYR A 360 -7.28 21.15 9.57
C TYR A 360 -6.68 22.37 8.89
N LEU A 361 -7.50 23.42 8.76
CA LEU A 361 -7.14 24.70 8.16
C LEU A 361 -7.08 25.80 9.22
N PRO A 362 -5.93 26.48 9.39
CA PRO A 362 -5.81 27.65 10.25
C PRO A 362 -6.66 28.83 9.76
N ASP A 363 -6.95 29.75 10.69
CA ASP A 363 -7.44 31.11 10.44
C ASP A 363 -8.75 31.22 9.64
N GLY A 364 -9.57 30.16 9.65
CA GLY A 364 -10.86 30.15 8.95
C GLY A 364 -10.74 30.13 7.42
N THR A 365 -9.55 29.81 6.90
CA THR A 365 -9.33 29.67 5.45
C THR A 365 -10.12 28.47 4.89
N SER A 366 -10.53 28.57 3.62
CA SER A 366 -11.19 27.45 2.92
C SER A 366 -10.18 26.55 2.22
N LEU A 367 -10.54 25.27 2.06
CA LEU A 367 -9.70 24.31 1.36
C LEU A 367 -9.46 24.76 -0.10
N ASP A 368 -10.49 25.31 -0.75
CA ASP A 368 -10.39 25.86 -2.10
C ASP A 368 -9.35 26.99 -2.19
N ALA A 369 -9.32 27.91 -1.23
CA ALA A 369 -8.33 28.98 -1.21
C ALA A 369 -6.89 28.43 -1.05
N VAL A 370 -6.71 27.45 -0.18
CA VAL A 370 -5.41 26.78 0.02
C VAL A 370 -4.96 26.07 -1.26
N LEU A 371 -5.85 25.32 -1.91
CA LEU A 371 -5.52 24.57 -3.12
C LEU A 371 -5.31 25.47 -4.34
N ARG A 372 -6.01 26.60 -4.43
CA ARG A 372 -5.72 27.64 -5.44
C ARG A 372 -4.31 28.20 -5.27
N ASN A 373 -3.90 28.50 -4.03
CA ASN A 373 -2.54 28.98 -3.76
C ASN A 373 -1.46 27.91 -4.04
N LEU A 374 -1.82 26.63 -3.96
CA LEU A 374 -0.92 25.49 -4.23
C LEU A 374 -1.05 24.93 -5.65
N SER A 375 -1.84 25.56 -6.53
CA SER A 375 -2.19 25.03 -7.85
C SER A 375 -1.02 24.87 -8.81
N HIS A 376 0.08 25.60 -8.63
CA HIS A 376 1.32 25.45 -9.41
C HIS A 376 2.19 24.28 -8.96
N TYR A 377 1.83 23.60 -7.86
CA TYR A 377 2.43 22.36 -7.42
C TYR A 377 1.55 21.17 -7.81
N THR A 378 2.19 20.07 -8.19
CA THR A 378 1.53 18.79 -8.38
C THR A 378 1.22 18.11 -7.05
N GLN A 379 2.12 18.24 -6.07
CA GLN A 379 2.02 17.63 -4.74
C GLN A 379 2.45 18.62 -3.66
N PHE A 380 1.77 18.59 -2.52
CA PHE A 380 2.23 19.26 -1.31
C PHE A 380 2.08 18.35 -0.08
N THR A 381 2.97 18.50 0.90
CA THR A 381 2.92 17.72 2.14
C THR A 381 2.41 18.53 3.31
N ILE A 382 1.51 17.96 4.10
CA ILE A 382 0.81 18.54 5.24
C ILE A 382 1.58 18.21 6.52
N GLU A 383 1.80 19.19 7.39
CA GLU A 383 2.52 18.98 8.66
C GLU A 383 1.62 18.39 9.75
N GLN A 384 2.22 17.56 10.61
CA GLN A 384 1.57 16.91 11.73
C GLN A 384 1.52 17.76 13.02
N ASN A 385 0.33 17.82 13.61
CA ASN A 385 0.05 18.19 15.00
C ASN A 385 -0.30 16.93 15.82
N PRO A 386 0.65 16.29 16.53
CA PRO A 386 0.37 15.14 17.37
C PRO A 386 -0.46 15.55 18.57
N MET A 387 -1.52 14.79 18.80
CA MET A 387 -2.39 14.89 19.95
C MET A 387 -2.09 13.77 20.93
N SER A 388 -2.33 14.02 22.22
CA SER A 388 -2.39 12.95 23.18
C SER A 388 -3.52 11.98 22.81
N SER A 389 -3.27 10.68 22.94
CA SER A 389 -4.27 9.63 22.81
C SER A 389 -4.81 9.13 24.16
N LYS A 390 -4.58 9.90 25.23
CA LYS A 390 -4.93 9.52 26.61
C LYS A 390 -5.48 10.67 27.45
N LEU A 391 -4.93 11.88 27.28
CA LEU A 391 -5.22 13.02 28.14
C LEU A 391 -6.55 13.66 27.78
N CYS A 392 -7.36 13.88 28.81
CA CYS A 392 -8.63 14.60 28.75
C CYS A 392 -8.72 15.61 29.89
N VAL A 393 -9.58 16.61 29.73
CA VAL A 393 -9.79 17.63 30.76
C VAL A 393 -10.54 17.01 31.94
N LEU A 394 -10.08 17.25 33.17
CA LEU A 394 -10.84 16.94 34.37
C LEU A 394 -11.99 17.95 34.51
N ASP A 395 -13.22 17.49 34.31
CA ASP A 395 -14.44 18.29 34.47
C ASP A 395 -15.54 17.43 35.11
N HIS A 396 -15.83 17.70 36.39
CA HIS A 396 -16.81 16.93 37.17
C HIS A 396 -18.27 17.12 36.73
N GLY A 397 -18.56 18.15 35.93
CA GLY A 397 -19.90 18.40 35.41
C GLY A 397 -20.17 17.72 34.07
N LYS A 398 -19.18 17.05 33.48
CA LYS A 398 -19.20 16.65 32.08
C LYS A 398 -19.35 15.14 31.90
N ASN A 399 -20.29 14.75 31.06
CA ASN A 399 -20.46 13.35 30.67
C ASN A 399 -19.72 13.05 29.37
N TYR A 400 -18.49 12.54 29.50
CA TYR A 400 -17.65 12.16 28.36
C TYR A 400 -18.24 11.07 27.47
N SER A 401 -19.15 10.22 27.97
CA SER A 401 -19.71 9.11 27.16
C SER A 401 -20.48 9.55 25.91
N GLN A 402 -20.92 10.82 25.83
CA GLN A 402 -21.64 11.36 24.69
C GLN A 402 -20.76 12.14 23.70
N GLU A 403 -19.49 12.32 24.03
CA GLU A 403 -18.54 13.07 23.22
C GLU A 403 -17.76 12.16 22.26
N TRP A 404 -17.43 12.71 21.10
CA TRP A 404 -16.48 12.17 20.14
C TRP A 404 -15.05 12.35 20.65
N GLY A 405 -14.12 11.50 20.23
CA GLY A 405 -12.74 11.58 20.71
C GLY A 405 -12.06 12.90 20.32
N ILE A 406 -12.44 13.52 19.19
CA ILE A 406 -11.94 14.87 18.83
C ILE A 406 -12.44 16.00 19.77
N GLU A 407 -13.50 15.76 20.56
CA GLU A 407 -13.97 16.68 21.61
C GLU A 407 -13.22 16.50 22.93
N LYS A 408 -12.67 15.30 23.15
CA LYS A 408 -12.06 14.88 24.41
C LYS A 408 -10.55 15.05 24.44
N LEU A 409 -9.90 14.61 23.37
CA LEU A 409 -8.45 14.55 23.22
C LEU A 409 -7.92 15.92 22.77
N VAL A 410 -7.91 16.88 23.69
CA VAL A 410 -7.64 18.31 23.42
C VAL A 410 -6.25 18.77 23.86
N PHE A 411 -5.32 17.82 24.00
CA PHE A 411 -3.95 18.09 24.42
C PHE A 411 -2.98 17.85 23.26
N ARG A 412 -2.41 18.93 22.71
CA ARG A 412 -1.45 18.89 21.60
C ARG A 412 -0.02 18.89 22.10
N ASN A 413 0.81 18.00 21.57
CA ASN A 413 2.25 17.99 21.85
C ASN A 413 2.91 19.29 21.33
N SER A 414 3.55 20.04 22.22
CA SER A 414 4.13 21.36 21.92
C SER A 414 5.62 21.34 21.57
N ILE A 415 6.26 20.17 21.49
CA ILE A 415 7.66 20.04 21.07
C ILE A 415 7.82 20.53 19.64
N THR A 416 8.77 21.44 19.43
CA THR A 416 9.17 22.00 18.13
C THR A 416 10.57 21.50 17.72
N GLY A 417 10.97 21.74 16.46
CA GLY A 417 12.31 21.39 15.97
C GLY A 417 12.56 19.90 15.71
N ILE A 418 11.53 19.06 15.84
CA ILE A 418 11.61 17.63 15.51
C ILE A 418 11.05 17.36 14.12
N ARG A 419 11.73 16.52 13.34
CA ARG A 419 11.20 16.03 12.06
C ARG A 419 10.05 15.07 12.34
N ARG A 420 8.86 15.41 11.86
CA ARG A 420 7.68 14.55 11.93
C ARG A 420 7.35 13.98 10.56
N ASP A 421 6.68 12.84 10.59
CA ASP A 421 6.05 12.31 9.39
C ASP A 421 5.02 13.32 8.86
N ARG A 422 4.83 13.27 7.54
CA ARG A 422 3.91 14.15 6.85
C ARG A 422 2.96 13.31 6.02
N LYS A 423 1.78 13.86 5.80
CA LYS A 423 0.82 13.36 4.82
C LYS A 423 0.77 14.30 3.65
N TYR A 424 0.02 13.99 2.60
CA TYR A 424 0.09 14.79 1.38
C TYR A 424 -1.19 14.74 0.56
N ALA A 425 -1.30 15.73 -0.32
CA ALA A 425 -2.25 15.72 -1.41
C ALA A 425 -1.50 15.85 -2.74
N ILE A 426 -2.07 15.26 -3.78
CA ILE A 426 -1.48 15.22 -5.12
C ILE A 426 -2.55 15.26 -6.20
N GLN A 427 -2.22 15.86 -7.33
CA GLN A 427 -2.95 15.66 -8.59
C GLN A 427 -2.60 14.28 -9.16
N ALA A 428 -3.35 13.24 -8.79
CA ALA A 428 -3.01 11.82 -9.05
C ALA A 428 -2.66 11.49 -10.51
N ARG A 429 -3.27 12.18 -11.48
CA ARG A 429 -2.95 12.08 -12.92
C ARG A 429 -1.46 12.22 -13.23
N ASN A 430 -0.73 12.97 -12.42
CA ASN A 430 0.70 13.27 -12.59
C ASN A 430 1.64 12.32 -11.82
N ALA A 431 1.14 11.27 -11.17
CA ALA A 431 1.96 10.28 -10.46
C ALA A 431 1.88 8.89 -11.10
N TYR A 432 2.98 8.14 -11.02
CA TYR A 432 3.07 6.77 -11.54
C TYR A 432 3.28 5.72 -10.45
N ALA A 433 3.61 6.14 -9.23
CA ALA A 433 3.57 5.31 -8.05
C ALA A 433 3.45 6.19 -6.80
N THR A 434 3.09 5.60 -5.66
CA THR A 434 2.93 6.36 -4.42
C THR A 434 3.26 5.62 -3.15
N GLY A 435 3.60 6.35 -2.09
CA GLY A 435 3.80 5.85 -0.74
C GLY A 435 2.86 6.45 0.29
N VAL A 436 3.10 6.15 1.56
CA VAL A 436 2.27 6.66 2.67
C VAL A 436 2.60 8.10 3.09
N HIS A 437 3.77 8.63 2.70
CA HIS A 437 4.21 9.99 3.06
C HIS A 437 4.51 10.89 1.85
N MET A 438 4.71 10.31 0.67
CA MET A 438 4.89 11.05 -0.59
C MET A 438 4.70 10.13 -1.81
N SER A 439 4.42 10.71 -2.97
CA SER A 439 4.42 9.99 -4.25
C SER A 439 5.80 9.92 -4.88
N GLU A 440 5.97 8.94 -5.78
CA GLU A 440 7.15 8.74 -6.60
C GLU A 440 6.85 8.95 -8.08
N ASN A 441 7.91 9.17 -8.85
CA ASN A 441 7.82 9.32 -10.31
C ASN A 441 6.76 10.36 -10.69
N VAL A 442 6.79 11.49 -9.98
CA VAL A 442 5.82 12.58 -10.10
C VAL A 442 6.25 13.54 -11.20
N ILE A 443 5.31 13.96 -12.04
CA ILE A 443 5.50 15.04 -13.01
C ILE A 443 5.08 16.37 -12.38
N GLY A 444 5.99 17.34 -12.37
CA GLY A 444 5.74 18.71 -11.89
C GLY A 444 6.36 19.00 -10.52
N LYS A 445 6.07 20.18 -9.98
CA LYS A 445 6.72 20.71 -8.77
C LYS A 445 6.08 20.12 -7.50
N THR A 446 6.88 20.00 -6.44
CA THR A 446 6.41 19.62 -5.11
C THR A 446 6.78 20.68 -4.08
N THR A 447 6.04 20.76 -2.97
CA THR A 447 6.39 21.64 -1.84
C THR A 447 6.16 20.98 -0.49
N HIS A 448 7.01 21.33 0.47
CA HIS A 448 6.84 21.00 1.89
C HIS A 448 6.46 22.21 2.73
N LYS A 449 6.43 23.41 2.14
CA LYS A 449 6.15 24.66 2.84
C LYS A 449 4.64 24.91 2.87
N THR A 450 3.96 24.36 3.88
CA THR A 450 2.51 24.45 4.03
C THR A 450 2.06 24.66 5.47
N GLU A 451 3.00 24.82 6.40
CA GLU A 451 2.79 24.80 7.85
C GLU A 451 1.76 25.83 8.32
N ASP A 452 1.77 27.01 7.69
CA ASP A 452 0.86 28.12 7.98
C ASP A 452 -0.49 28.03 7.22
N MET A 453 -0.66 27.03 6.36
CA MET A 453 -1.82 26.93 5.45
C MET A 453 -2.68 25.72 5.71
N ILE A 454 -2.07 24.57 6.04
CA ILE A 454 -2.76 23.30 6.22
C ILE A 454 -1.90 22.38 7.08
N ARG A 455 -2.56 21.73 8.02
CA ARG A 455 -1.97 20.81 9.01
C ARG A 455 -2.91 19.65 9.24
N TYR A 456 -2.46 18.61 9.94
CA TYR A 456 -3.36 17.57 10.39
C TYR A 456 -3.14 17.22 11.86
N TYR A 457 -4.22 16.97 12.58
CA TYR A 457 -4.16 16.46 13.94
C TYR A 457 -4.02 14.95 13.92
N HIS A 458 -2.96 14.41 14.53
CA HIS A 458 -2.70 12.97 14.57
C HIS A 458 -2.99 12.43 15.96
N TYR A 459 -4.05 11.64 16.09
CA TYR A 459 -4.47 10.98 17.33
C TYR A 459 -3.93 9.55 17.37
N HIS A 460 -2.60 9.44 17.44
CA HIS A 460 -1.90 8.19 17.23
C HIS A 460 -2.45 7.02 18.05
N ASN A 461 -2.74 5.91 17.38
CA ASN A 461 -3.29 4.66 17.94
C ASN A 461 -4.70 4.77 18.56
N SER A 462 -5.36 5.93 18.51
CA SER A 462 -6.71 6.07 19.07
C SER A 462 -7.79 5.28 18.31
N ILE A 463 -7.51 4.90 17.06
CA ILE A 463 -8.47 4.17 16.21
C ILE A 463 -8.63 2.70 16.62
N ASN A 464 -7.60 2.10 17.23
CA ASN A 464 -7.59 0.70 17.67
C ASN A 464 -7.98 0.54 19.14
N GLU A 465 -8.23 1.65 19.85
CA GLU A 465 -8.66 1.65 21.24
C GLU A 465 -10.19 1.53 21.28
N LEU A 466 -10.69 0.38 21.73
CA LEU A 466 -12.12 0.14 21.88
C LEU A 466 -12.66 0.85 23.11
N GLY A 467 -13.78 1.56 22.97
CA GLY A 467 -14.44 2.24 24.08
C GLY A 467 -13.95 3.67 24.32
N GLU A 468 -13.69 4.02 25.58
CA GLU A 468 -13.36 5.38 26.01
C GLU A 468 -11.86 5.68 25.82
N PRO A 469 -11.47 6.64 24.95
CA PRO A 469 -10.06 7.01 24.77
C PRO A 469 -9.47 7.81 25.93
N CYS A 470 -10.28 8.47 26.76
CA CYS A 470 -9.79 9.17 27.95
C CYS A 470 -9.27 8.18 29.00
N ARG A 471 -7.96 8.20 29.23
CA ARG A 471 -7.31 7.36 30.26
C ARG A 471 -6.80 8.18 31.43
N GLU A 472 -6.47 9.45 31.20
CA GLU A 472 -5.89 10.33 32.21
C GLU A 472 -6.59 11.69 32.19
N PHE A 473 -7.08 12.12 33.35
CA PHE A 473 -7.82 13.37 33.51
C PHE A 473 -6.96 14.40 34.22
N VAL A 474 -6.76 15.55 33.57
CA VAL A 474 -5.90 16.63 34.08
C VAL A 474 -6.67 17.96 34.08
N PRO A 475 -6.43 18.85 35.05
CA PRO A 475 -7.01 20.19 35.02
C PRO A 475 -6.69 20.91 33.71
N MET A 476 -7.62 21.73 33.22
CA MET A 476 -7.35 22.57 32.06
C MET A 476 -6.24 23.58 32.40
N PRO A 477 -5.10 23.58 31.68
CA PRO A 477 -4.03 24.54 31.96
C PRO A 477 -4.48 25.96 31.59
N PRO A 478 -4.04 26.99 32.35
CA PRO A 478 -4.21 28.38 31.93
C PRO A 478 -3.65 28.65 30.53
N PRO A 479 -4.15 29.65 29.78
CA PRO A 479 -3.61 29.99 28.47
C PRO A 479 -2.10 30.22 28.53
N GLY A 480 -1.36 29.56 27.62
CA GLY A 480 0.11 29.64 27.56
C GLY A 480 0.86 28.65 28.47
N ASN A 481 0.18 27.97 29.40
CA ASN A 481 0.80 26.95 30.24
C ASN A 481 0.81 25.58 29.56
N VAL A 482 1.74 24.73 30.01
CA VAL A 482 1.88 23.35 29.55
C VAL A 482 1.49 22.36 30.65
N THR A 483 0.89 21.25 30.24
CA THR A 483 0.69 20.06 31.05
C THR A 483 1.78 19.04 30.69
N TRP A 484 2.55 18.59 31.68
CA TRP A 484 3.54 17.53 31.48
C TRP A 484 2.94 16.16 31.70
N PHE A 485 3.09 15.27 30.73
CA PHE A 485 2.64 13.88 30.84
C PHE A 485 3.59 12.97 30.07
N GLU A 486 4.05 11.87 30.68
CA GLU A 486 5.01 10.94 30.07
C GLU A 486 6.25 11.65 29.45
N LYS A 487 6.75 12.69 30.12
CA LYS A 487 7.89 13.55 29.68
C LYS A 487 7.63 14.36 28.39
N ILE A 488 6.38 14.48 27.96
CA ILE A 488 5.98 15.31 26.83
C ILE A 488 5.22 16.54 27.35
N PRO A 489 5.59 17.76 26.91
CA PRO A 489 4.80 18.95 27.18
C PRO A 489 3.60 19.01 26.23
N TYR A 490 2.41 19.17 26.80
CA TYR A 490 1.16 19.34 26.07
C TYR A 490 0.58 20.72 26.33
N ILE A 491 -0.03 21.32 25.31
CA ILE A 491 -0.86 22.51 25.46
C ILE A 491 -2.33 22.16 25.21
N TYR A 492 -3.23 22.94 25.78
CA TYR A 492 -4.66 22.85 25.47
C TYR A 492 -4.94 23.39 24.05
N ASP A 493 -5.57 22.56 23.21
CA ASP A 493 -5.96 22.87 21.83
C ASP A 493 -7.35 22.31 21.57
N ASP A 494 -8.34 23.19 21.51
CA ASP A 494 -9.76 22.87 21.32
C ASP A 494 -10.27 23.14 19.91
N ASN A 495 -9.38 23.33 18.93
CA ASN A 495 -9.75 23.64 17.55
C ASN A 495 -10.72 22.61 16.96
N MET A 496 -10.41 21.32 17.13
CA MET A 496 -11.25 20.23 16.63
C MET A 496 -12.55 20.08 17.44
N LYS A 497 -12.47 20.27 18.77
CA LYS A 497 -13.63 20.24 19.67
C LYS A 497 -14.70 21.25 19.27
N ARG A 498 -14.30 22.47 18.89
CA ARG A 498 -15.23 23.52 18.44
C ARG A 498 -16.06 23.15 17.20
N LEU A 499 -15.57 22.22 16.37
CA LEU A 499 -16.27 21.80 15.15
C LEU A 499 -17.30 20.68 15.41
N ALA A 500 -17.20 19.95 16.51
CA ALA A 500 -17.93 18.69 16.69
C ALA A 500 -19.45 18.81 16.57
N ASN A 501 -20.07 19.83 17.17
CA ASN A 501 -21.51 20.05 17.04
C ASN A 501 -21.93 20.32 15.60
N THR A 502 -21.15 21.10 14.85
CA THR A 502 -21.37 21.36 13.42
C THR A 502 -21.31 20.06 12.63
N ILE A 503 -20.30 19.22 12.88
CA ILE A 503 -20.13 17.95 12.17
C ILE A 503 -21.24 16.94 12.50
N LYS A 504 -21.62 16.82 13.78
CA LYS A 504 -22.74 15.96 14.21
C LYS A 504 -24.06 16.36 13.53
N ASN A 505 -24.33 17.67 13.45
CA ASN A 505 -25.50 18.19 12.75
C ASN A 505 -25.43 17.91 11.24
N PHE A 506 -24.26 18.13 10.62
CA PHE A 506 -24.03 17.81 9.21
C PHE A 506 -24.25 16.33 8.90
N GLU A 507 -23.70 15.41 9.71
CA GLU A 507 -23.91 13.96 9.57
C GLU A 507 -25.40 13.63 9.57
N LYS A 508 -26.12 14.10 10.59
CA LYS A 508 -27.56 13.86 10.73
C LYS A 508 -28.37 14.38 9.54
N GLN A 509 -28.01 15.55 9.00
CA GLN A 509 -28.66 16.13 7.83
C GLN A 509 -28.33 15.37 6.53
N THR A 510 -27.13 14.80 6.43
CA THR A 510 -26.63 14.19 5.19
C THR A 510 -27.06 12.73 5.04
N ILE A 511 -26.95 11.94 6.11
CA ILE A 511 -27.19 10.48 6.07
C ILE A 511 -28.28 10.03 7.06
N GLY A 512 -28.95 10.97 7.73
CA GLY A 512 -29.96 10.66 8.74
C GLY A 512 -29.39 10.23 10.08
N ALA A 513 -30.25 9.74 10.96
CA ALA A 513 -29.83 9.20 12.24
C ALA A 513 -29.23 7.79 12.04
N ILE A 514 -27.97 7.60 12.42
CA ILE A 514 -27.35 6.27 12.51
C ILE A 514 -27.97 5.57 13.73
N GLN A 515 -28.59 4.41 13.52
CA GLN A 515 -29.08 3.57 14.62
C GLN A 515 -27.88 3.15 15.48
N LYS A 516 -28.01 3.34 16.79
CA LYS A 516 -26.96 3.01 17.77
C LYS A 516 -26.74 1.51 17.86
#